data_AF-A0A8H4UXR8-F1
#
_entry.id   AF-A0A8H4UXR8-F1
#
_cell.length_a   1.000
_cell.length_b   1.000
_cell.length_c   1.000
_cell.angle_alpha   90.00
_cell.angle_beta   90.00
_cell.angle_gamma   90.00
#
_symmetry.space_group_name_H-M   'P 1'
#
loop_
_entity.id
_entity.type
_entity.pdbx_description
1 polymer ?
#
loop_
_entity_poly.entity_id
_entity_poly.type
_entity_poly.pdbx_seq_one_letter_code
_entity_poly.pdbx_strand_id
1 'polypeptide(L)'
;MMLLLYELFEFGTQSSTGWEAHASGIEAMLQLYGPQIFTNPLGFQLFYFYRTVGVLRSLTLRKSTFLSKTEWIDIPWPQGAKNSYHQFLDLAAEVPGILEQIDSLTAGDSLAQCEHTFLERLARQIVNLILKLKEWEDLNSPRLAQGPPHTFSS
;
A
#
# COMPACT_ATOMS: atom_id res chain seq x y z
N MET A 1 8.75 15.19 -8.01
CA MET A 1 8.58 15.51 -6.58
C MET A 1 7.36 16.37 -6.32
N MET A 2 7.25 17.59 -6.89
CA MET A 2 6.04 18.44 -6.73
C MET A 2 4.72 17.74 -7.11
N LEU A 3 4.70 16.95 -8.18
CA LEU A 3 3.48 16.29 -8.63
C LEU A 3 3.03 15.14 -7.71
N LEU A 4 3.95 14.37 -7.13
CA LEU A 4 3.62 13.33 -6.14
C LEU A 4 3.10 13.95 -4.84
N LEU A 5 3.59 15.13 -4.47
CA LEU A 5 3.05 15.90 -3.34
C LEU A 5 1.65 16.42 -3.67
N TYR A 6 1.43 16.95 -4.87
CA TYR A 6 0.10 17.34 -5.34
C TYR A 6 -0.89 16.16 -5.24
N GLU A 7 -0.50 14.96 -5.68
CA GLU A 7 -1.32 13.77 -5.53
C GLU A 7 -1.67 13.47 -4.07
N LEU A 8 -0.69 13.54 -3.16
CA LEU A 8 -0.92 13.31 -1.73
C LEU A 8 -1.90 14.31 -1.11
N PHE A 9 -1.87 15.57 -1.53
CA PHE A 9 -2.73 16.64 -0.97
C PHE A 9 -4.10 16.77 -1.64
N GLU A 10 -4.23 16.39 -2.92
CA GLU A 10 -5.52 16.39 -3.64
C GLU A 10 -6.25 15.05 -3.55
N PHE A 11 -5.61 14.02 -3.01
CA PHE A 11 -6.24 12.75 -2.73
C PHE A 11 -7.50 12.94 -1.85
N GLY A 12 -8.66 12.50 -2.35
CA GLY A 12 -9.93 12.57 -1.63
C GLY A 12 -10.74 13.87 -1.79
N THR A 13 -10.29 14.83 -2.61
CA THR A 13 -11.09 16.01 -2.95
C THR A 13 -12.15 15.66 -4.02
N GLN A 14 -13.36 16.25 -3.95
CA GLN A 14 -14.50 15.90 -4.82
C GLN A 14 -14.30 16.26 -6.32
N SER A 15 -13.21 16.92 -6.70
CA SER A 15 -13.02 17.53 -8.03
C SER A 15 -11.90 16.94 -8.88
N SER A 16 -11.19 15.92 -8.43
CA SER A 16 -9.79 15.80 -8.84
C SER A 16 -9.49 14.59 -9.74
N THR A 17 -10.16 14.53 -10.90
CA THR A 17 -9.81 13.62 -12.01
C THR A 17 -8.33 13.71 -12.42
N GLY A 18 -7.69 14.86 -12.18
CA GLY A 18 -6.28 15.11 -12.47
C GLY A 18 -5.30 14.26 -11.67
N TRP A 19 -5.46 14.12 -10.33
CA TRP A 19 -4.53 13.28 -9.56
C TRP A 19 -4.73 11.80 -9.88
N GLU A 20 -5.97 11.36 -10.09
CA GLU A 20 -6.27 9.95 -10.38
C GLU A 20 -5.67 9.54 -11.74
N ALA A 21 -5.79 10.40 -12.75
CA ALA A 21 -5.13 10.21 -14.04
C ALA A 21 -3.60 10.24 -13.92
N HIS A 22 -3.05 11.13 -13.09
CA HIS A 22 -1.61 11.22 -12.89
C HIS A 22 -1.04 10.00 -12.17
N ALA A 23 -1.64 9.60 -11.04
CA ALA A 23 -1.28 8.43 -10.28
C ALA A 23 -1.38 7.15 -11.12
N SER A 24 -2.42 7.03 -11.96
CA SER A 24 -2.54 5.95 -12.94
C SER A 24 -1.42 5.95 -13.97
N GLY A 25 -1.02 7.12 -14.46
CA GLY A 25 0.10 7.27 -15.39
C GLY A 25 1.44 6.86 -14.76
N ILE A 26 1.70 7.27 -13.52
CA ILE A 26 2.90 6.86 -12.77
C ILE A 26 2.89 5.35 -12.54
N GLU A 27 1.76 4.79 -12.13
CA GLU A 27 1.60 3.35 -11.94
C GLU A 27 1.93 2.56 -13.20
N ALA A 28 1.37 2.96 -14.34
CA ALA A 28 1.62 2.33 -15.63
C ALA A 28 3.10 2.41 -16.01
N MET A 29 3.74 3.57 -15.77
CA MET A 29 5.18 3.75 -16.00
C MET A 29 6.01 2.80 -15.12
N LEU A 30 5.73 2.73 -13.82
CA LEU A 30 6.43 1.85 -12.90
C LEU A 30 6.33 0.39 -13.37
N GLN A 31 5.11 -0.09 -13.63
CA GLN A 31 4.88 -1.47 -14.06
C GLN A 31 5.53 -1.78 -15.42
N LEU A 32 5.57 -0.82 -16.35
CA LEU A 32 6.22 -0.99 -17.65
C LEU A 32 7.74 -1.20 -17.54
N TYR A 33 8.41 -0.44 -16.69
CA TYR A 33 9.88 -0.53 -16.53
C TYR A 33 10.32 -1.66 -15.60
N GLY A 34 9.44 -2.12 -14.71
CA GLY A 34 9.75 -3.14 -13.73
C GLY A 34 10.63 -2.65 -12.58
N PRO A 35 10.75 -3.42 -11.48
CA PRO A 35 11.38 -2.96 -10.24
C PRO A 35 12.91 -2.77 -10.36
N GLN A 36 13.58 -3.42 -11.32
CA GLN A 36 15.04 -3.39 -11.45
C GLN A 36 15.57 -1.99 -11.79
N ILE A 37 14.82 -1.21 -12.58
CA ILE A 37 15.22 0.13 -12.98
C ILE A 37 15.15 1.12 -11.81
N PHE A 38 14.32 0.84 -10.80
CA PHE A 38 14.14 1.70 -9.62
C PHE A 38 15.16 1.43 -8.50
N THR A 39 16.26 0.76 -8.82
CA THR A 39 17.41 0.54 -7.92
C THR A 39 18.39 1.71 -7.92
N ASN A 40 18.40 2.54 -8.97
CA ASN A 40 19.23 3.75 -9.02
C ASN A 40 18.63 4.87 -8.14
N PRO A 41 19.43 5.85 -7.66
CA PRO A 41 18.94 6.84 -6.70
C PRO A 41 17.70 7.65 -7.12
N LEU A 42 17.63 8.07 -8.39
CA LEU A 42 16.51 8.89 -8.88
C LEU A 42 15.23 8.06 -9.06
N GLY A 43 15.36 6.88 -9.66
CA GLY A 43 14.25 5.94 -9.79
C GLY A 43 13.76 5.48 -8.44
N PHE A 44 14.67 5.19 -7.51
CA PHE A 44 14.35 4.82 -6.15
C PHE A 44 13.56 5.91 -5.45
N GLN A 45 13.96 7.19 -5.54
CA GLN A 45 13.19 8.29 -4.97
C GLN A 45 11.77 8.33 -5.54
N LEU A 46 11.62 8.28 -6.87
CA LEU A 46 10.29 8.27 -7.48
C LEU A 46 9.41 7.15 -6.92
N PHE A 47 9.93 5.92 -6.90
CA PHE A 47 9.24 4.76 -6.35
C PHE A 47 8.90 4.95 -4.86
N TYR A 48 9.89 5.37 -4.06
CA TYR A 48 9.77 5.59 -2.62
C TYR A 48 8.60 6.52 -2.28
N PHE A 49 8.47 7.65 -2.98
CA PHE A 49 7.37 8.58 -2.75
C PHE A 49 6.03 8.04 -3.26
N TYR A 50 6.01 7.45 -4.45
CA TYR A 50 4.79 6.91 -5.04
C TYR A 50 4.16 5.81 -4.17
N ARG A 51 4.94 5.00 -3.46
CA ARG A 51 4.41 3.91 -2.61
C ARG A 51 3.29 4.35 -1.67
N THR A 52 3.40 5.53 -1.07
CA THR A 52 2.35 6.07 -0.20
C THR A 52 1.05 6.30 -0.98
N VAL A 53 1.16 7.01 -2.11
CA VAL A 53 0.03 7.33 -2.99
C VAL A 53 -0.60 6.06 -3.55
N GLY A 54 0.21 5.13 -4.07
CA GLY A 54 -0.26 3.88 -4.64
C GLY A 54 -1.01 3.00 -3.64
N VAL A 55 -0.50 2.89 -2.40
CA VAL A 55 -1.20 2.15 -1.32
C VAL A 55 -2.52 2.84 -0.96
N LEU A 56 -2.52 4.15 -0.70
CA LEU A 56 -3.75 4.89 -0.37
C LEU A 56 -4.80 4.80 -1.49
N ARG A 57 -4.37 4.97 -2.74
CA ARG A 57 -5.23 4.83 -3.92
C ARG A 57 -5.83 3.42 -4.00
N SER A 58 -5.01 2.39 -3.87
CA SER A 58 -5.48 1.00 -3.94
C SER A 58 -6.47 0.64 -2.82
N LEU A 59 -6.29 1.21 -1.62
CA LEU A 59 -7.22 1.08 -0.50
C LEU A 59 -8.58 1.73 -0.81
N THR A 60 -8.57 2.97 -1.33
CA THR A 60 -9.79 3.69 -1.74
C THR A 60 -10.53 2.96 -2.85
N LEU A 61 -9.81 2.44 -3.84
CA LEU A 61 -10.39 1.67 -4.94
C LEU A 61 -10.79 0.25 -4.52
N ARG A 62 -10.30 -0.23 -3.36
CA ARG A 62 -10.44 -1.62 -2.91
C ARG A 62 -9.96 -2.61 -3.98
N LYS A 63 -8.85 -2.28 -4.64
CA LYS A 63 -8.25 -3.06 -5.73
C LYS A 63 -6.83 -3.45 -5.39
N SER A 64 -6.47 -4.69 -5.66
CA SER A 64 -5.09 -5.18 -5.47
C SER A 64 -4.08 -4.29 -6.20
N THR A 65 -2.89 -4.14 -5.61
CA THR A 65 -1.81 -3.31 -6.14
C THR A 65 -0.55 -4.13 -6.37
N PHE A 66 0.19 -3.79 -7.44
CA PHE A 66 1.49 -4.37 -7.74
C PHE A 66 2.52 -4.16 -6.61
N LEU A 67 2.32 -3.14 -5.77
CA LEU A 67 3.19 -2.81 -4.63
C LEU A 67 3.26 -3.91 -3.57
N SER A 68 2.29 -4.83 -3.54
CA SER A 68 2.27 -5.99 -2.64
C SER A 68 3.07 -7.19 -3.14
N LYS A 69 3.55 -7.16 -4.39
CA LYS A 69 4.29 -8.28 -4.96
C LYS A 69 5.74 -8.28 -4.46
N THR A 70 6.28 -9.47 -4.20
CA THR A 70 7.63 -9.67 -3.63
C THR A 70 8.71 -8.93 -4.43
N GLU A 71 8.64 -8.93 -5.76
CA GLU A 71 9.63 -8.22 -6.59
C GLU A 71 9.63 -6.69 -6.37
N TRP A 72 8.49 -6.10 -6.02
CA TRP A 72 8.35 -4.66 -5.73
C TRP A 72 8.65 -4.33 -4.26
N ILE A 73 8.52 -5.33 -3.39
CA ILE A 73 8.89 -5.26 -1.99
C ILE A 73 10.42 -5.30 -1.86
N ASP A 74 11.12 -6.18 -2.56
CA ASP A 74 12.54 -6.45 -2.27
C ASP A 74 13.52 -5.75 -3.22
N ILE A 75 13.29 -5.81 -4.53
CA ILE A 75 14.29 -5.40 -5.53
C ILE A 75 14.64 -3.90 -5.46
N PRO A 76 13.70 -2.96 -5.26
CA PRO A 76 14.04 -1.54 -5.21
C PRO A 76 14.92 -1.13 -4.02
N TRP A 77 15.26 -2.04 -3.10
CA TRP A 77 16.02 -1.75 -1.87
C TRP A 77 17.44 -2.35 -1.87
N PRO A 78 18.29 -2.10 -2.88
CA PRO A 78 19.57 -2.82 -3.04
C PRO A 78 20.64 -2.46 -2.00
N GLN A 79 20.53 -1.34 -1.28
CA GLN A 79 21.61 -0.79 -0.44
C GLN A 79 21.16 -0.29 0.95
N GLY A 80 19.89 -0.44 1.32
CA GLY A 80 19.39 0.07 2.60
C GLY A 80 18.18 -0.71 3.11
N ALA A 81 18.15 -0.95 4.41
CA ALA A 81 16.97 -1.50 5.07
C ALA A 81 15.81 -0.50 4.98
N LYS A 82 14.60 -1.01 4.73
CA LYS A 82 13.38 -0.21 4.84
C LYS A 82 13.28 0.35 6.26
N ASN A 83 12.93 1.62 6.37
CA ASN A 83 12.50 2.16 7.66
C ASN A 83 11.12 1.59 8.02
N SER A 84 10.70 1.83 9.27
CA SER A 84 9.43 1.34 9.81
C SER A 84 8.23 1.72 8.96
N TYR A 85 8.21 2.94 8.41
CA TYR A 85 7.14 3.42 7.55
C TYR A 85 7.02 2.61 6.25
N HIS A 86 8.12 2.31 5.57
CA HIS A 86 8.07 1.52 4.33
C HIS A 86 7.75 0.04 4.58
N GLN A 87 8.15 -0.50 5.73
CA GLN A 87 7.70 -1.81 6.19
C GLN A 87 6.19 -1.84 6.44
N PHE A 88 5.64 -0.79 7.06
CA PHE A 88 4.19 -0.64 7.21
C PHE A 88 3.49 -0.58 5.85
N LEU A 89 4.03 0.18 4.89
CA LEU A 89 3.47 0.25 3.54
C LEU A 89 3.47 -1.11 2.82
N ASP A 90 4.47 -1.99 3.07
CA ASP A 90 4.43 -3.36 2.53
C ASP A 90 3.21 -4.12 3.06
N LEU A 91 2.95 -4.05 4.37
CA LEU A 91 1.78 -4.69 5.00
C LEU A 91 0.46 -4.06 4.53
N ALA A 92 0.41 -2.73 4.47
CA ALA A 92 -0.78 -2.00 4.02
C ALA A 92 -1.12 -2.31 2.55
N ALA A 93 -0.13 -2.59 1.70
CA ALA A 93 -0.34 -3.00 0.31
C ALA A 93 -1.02 -4.37 0.16
N GLU A 94 -0.98 -5.24 1.19
CA GLU A 94 -1.71 -6.53 1.18
C GLU A 94 -3.23 -6.33 1.37
N VAL A 95 -3.66 -5.29 2.09
CA VAL A 95 -5.07 -5.04 2.45
C VAL A 95 -5.99 -4.89 1.23
N PRO A 96 -5.67 -4.07 0.20
CA PRO A 96 -6.53 -3.91 -0.97
C PRO A 96 -6.89 -5.23 -1.69
N GLY A 97 -5.96 -6.19 -1.74
CA GLY A 97 -6.23 -7.49 -2.36
C GLY A 97 -7.18 -8.38 -1.54
N ILE A 98 -7.20 -8.21 -0.21
CA ILE A 98 -8.20 -8.84 0.66
C ILE A 98 -9.56 -8.18 0.44
N LEU A 99 -9.61 -6.85 0.36
CA LEU A 99 -10.84 -6.10 0.12
C LEU A 99 -11.46 -6.46 -1.24
N GLU A 100 -10.64 -6.57 -2.29
CA GLU A 100 -11.08 -6.99 -3.62
C GLU A 100 -11.72 -8.40 -3.59
N GLN A 101 -11.11 -9.34 -2.86
CA GLN A 101 -11.67 -10.68 -2.67
C GLN A 101 -13.00 -10.67 -1.92
N ILE A 102 -13.16 -9.81 -0.91
CA ILE A 102 -14.42 -9.62 -0.17
C ILE A 102 -15.50 -9.06 -1.11
N ASP A 103 -15.15 -8.07 -1.92
CA ASP A 103 -16.09 -7.45 -2.86
C ASP A 103 -16.59 -8.47 -3.90
N SER A 104 -15.69 -9.32 -4.41
CA SER A 104 -16.06 -10.43 -5.30
C SER A 104 -17.04 -11.42 -4.67
N LEU A 105 -16.93 -11.70 -3.36
CA LEU A 105 -17.90 -12.54 -2.65
C LEU A 105 -19.28 -11.88 -2.57
N THR A 106 -19.33 -10.58 -2.26
CA THR A 106 -20.61 -9.86 -2.15
C THR A 106 -21.33 -9.67 -3.48
N ALA A 107 -20.58 -9.70 -4.60
CA ALA A 107 -21.12 -9.57 -5.94
C ALA A 107 -21.81 -10.84 -6.48
N GLY A 108 -21.66 -11.99 -5.80
CA GLY A 108 -22.53 -13.16 -6.00
C GLY A 108 -22.21 -14.08 -7.18
N ASP A 109 -20.95 -14.48 -7.37
CA ASP A 109 -20.62 -15.63 -8.23
C ASP A 109 -20.65 -16.93 -7.41
N SER A 110 -21.78 -17.64 -7.52
CA SER A 110 -22.10 -18.85 -6.78
C SER A 110 -21.23 -20.05 -7.22
N LEU A 111 -20.39 -20.54 -6.31
CA LEU A 111 -19.80 -21.90 -6.36
C LEU A 111 -19.80 -22.47 -4.94
N ALA A 112 -20.95 -23.00 -4.53
CA ALA A 112 -21.28 -23.45 -3.19
C ALA A 112 -20.32 -24.50 -2.56
N GLN A 113 -19.41 -25.11 -3.34
CA GLN A 113 -18.37 -26.00 -2.82
C GLN A 113 -16.97 -25.34 -2.73
N CYS A 114 -16.73 -24.28 -3.52
CA CYS A 114 -15.48 -23.51 -3.52
C CYS A 114 -15.48 -22.43 -2.42
N GLU A 115 -16.67 -21.93 -2.06
CA GLU A 115 -16.88 -20.88 -1.05
C GLU A 115 -16.29 -21.22 0.32
N HIS A 116 -16.44 -22.45 0.82
CA HIS A 116 -15.91 -22.80 2.16
C HIS A 116 -14.37 -22.71 2.19
N THR A 117 -13.69 -23.32 1.23
CA THR A 117 -12.22 -23.27 1.13
C THR A 117 -11.70 -21.86 0.85
N PHE A 118 -12.49 -21.06 0.12
CA PHE A 118 -12.17 -19.66 -0.15
C PHE A 118 -12.27 -18.80 1.12
N LEU A 119 -13.35 -18.93 1.88
CA LEU A 119 -13.56 -18.21 3.14
C LEU A 119 -12.49 -18.58 4.18
N GLU A 120 -12.14 -19.86 4.30
CA GLU A 120 -11.04 -20.29 5.17
C GLU A 120 -9.70 -19.68 4.76
N ARG A 121 -9.41 -19.63 3.45
CA ARG A 121 -8.20 -18.99 2.93
C ARG A 121 -8.19 -17.49 3.21
N LEU A 122 -9.31 -16.80 2.98
CA LEU A 122 -9.47 -15.37 3.21
C LEU A 122 -9.32 -15.03 4.70
N ALA A 123 -9.98 -15.79 5.58
CA ALA A 123 -9.83 -15.65 7.03
C ALA A 123 -8.38 -15.83 7.47
N ARG A 124 -7.68 -16.84 6.92
CA ARG A 124 -6.25 -17.06 7.19
C ARG A 124 -5.38 -15.88 6.71
N GLN A 125 -5.67 -15.32 5.53
CA GLN A 125 -4.96 -14.13 5.03
C GLN A 125 -5.14 -12.93 5.97
N ILE A 126 -6.37 -12.66 6.41
CA ILE A 126 -6.68 -11.57 7.35
C ILE A 126 -5.94 -11.78 8.67
N VAL A 127 -6.02 -12.98 9.27
CA VAL A 127 -5.36 -13.29 10.53
C VAL A 127 -3.84 -13.14 10.41
N ASN A 128 -3.24 -13.68 9.34
CA ASN A 128 -1.81 -13.55 9.10
C ASN A 128 -1.39 -12.08 8.98
N LEU A 129 -2.17 -11.26 8.27
CA LEU A 129 -1.87 -9.84 8.12
C LEU A 129 -1.98 -9.08 9.45
N ILE A 130 -3.00 -9.36 10.26
CA ILE A 130 -3.15 -8.78 11.60
C ILE A 130 -1.96 -9.17 12.49
N LEU A 131 -1.51 -10.42 12.45
CA LEU A 131 -0.35 -10.89 13.21
C LEU A 131 0.93 -10.17 12.78
N LYS A 132 1.21 -10.09 11.47
CA LYS A 132 2.36 -9.34 10.94
C LYS A 132 2.31 -7.86 11.34
N LEU A 133 1.13 -7.24 11.28
CA LEU A 133 0.96 -5.84 11.65
C LEU A 133 1.19 -5.62 13.14
N LYS A 134 0.75 -6.57 13.98
CA LYS A 134 1.01 -6.54 15.42
C LYS A 134 2.49 -6.73 15.75
N GLU A 135 3.15 -7.67 15.08
CA GLU A 135 4.60 -7.84 15.23
C GLU A 135 5.36 -6.58 14.80
N TRP A 136 4.98 -5.97 13.68
CA TRP A 136 5.52 -4.69 13.25
C TRP A 136 5.26 -3.57 14.29
N GLU A 137 4.06 -3.50 14.86
CA GLU A 137 3.71 -2.53 15.90
C GLU A 137 4.53 -2.76 17.17
N ASP A 138 4.68 -3.98 17.65
CA ASP A 138 5.46 -4.30 18.86
C ASP A 138 6.95 -3.91 18.69
N LEU A 139 7.52 -4.17 17.50
CA LEU A 139 8.89 -3.82 17.15
C LEU A 139 9.10 -2.29 17.04
N ASN A 140 8.07 -1.56 16.61
CA ASN A 140 8.16 -0.13 16.34
C ASN A 140 7.47 0.77 17.38
N SER A 141 6.72 0.20 18.34
CA SER A 141 5.97 0.90 19.39
C SER A 141 6.80 1.92 20.16
N PRO A 142 8.06 1.64 20.56
CA PRO A 142 8.90 2.65 21.22
C PRO A 142 9.25 3.86 20.35
N ARG A 143 9.07 3.77 19.03
CA ARG A 143 9.34 4.81 18.03
C ARG A 143 8.07 5.46 17.48
N LEU A 144 6.90 4.88 17.74
CA LEU A 144 5.59 5.39 17.30
C LEU A 144 4.97 6.40 18.29
N ALA A 145 5.45 6.45 19.53
CA ALA A 145 5.06 7.43 20.56
C ALA A 145 6.33 8.19 21.03
N GLN A 146 6.42 9.52 21.01
CA GLN A 146 5.37 10.52 21.20
C GLN A 146 5.52 11.67 20.19
N GLY A 147 4.39 12.09 19.61
CA GLY A 147 4.31 13.42 19.01
C GLY A 147 4.69 14.50 20.04
N PRO A 148 5.08 15.71 19.59
CA PRO A 148 5.41 16.79 20.53
C PRO A 148 4.26 16.99 21.52
N PRO A 149 4.55 17.24 22.81
CA PRO A 149 3.52 17.45 23.82
C PRO A 149 2.56 18.53 23.34
N HIS A 150 1.26 18.22 23.33
CA HIS A 150 0.22 19.19 22.99
C HIS A 150 0.19 20.28 24.07
N THR A 151 0.91 21.38 23.86
CA THR A 151 0.75 22.59 24.65
C THR A 151 -0.44 23.36 24.10
N PHE A 152 -1.58 23.29 24.78
CA PHE A 152 -2.64 24.28 24.59
C PHE A 152 -2.16 25.59 25.20
N SER A 153 -1.67 26.51 24.37
CA SER A 153 -1.52 27.90 24.78
C SER A 153 -2.93 28.49 24.92
N SER A 154 -3.35 28.74 26.16
CA SER A 154 -4.57 29.50 26.50
C SER A 154 -4.34 30.99 26.34
#